data_AF-A0A7L4HIB9-F1
#
_entry.id   AF-A0A7L4HIB9-F1
#
_cell.length_a   1.000
_cell.length_b   1.000
_cell.length_c   1.000
_cell.angle_alpha   90.00
_cell.angle_beta   90.00
_cell.angle_gamma   90.00
#
_symmetry.space_group_name_H-M   'P 1'
#
loop_
_entity.id
_entity.type
_entity.pdbx_description
1 polymer ?
#
loop_
_entity_poly.entity_id
_entity_poly.type
_entity_poly.pdbx_seq_one_letter_code
_entity_poly.pdbx_strand_id
1 'polypeptide(L)'
;VDPIPYDTPKPAGHTRFVCVSDTHSRTDGIQMPYGDILLHTGDFTELGLPSEVKKFNDWLGNLPYEYKIVIAGNHELTFDKEFMADLVKQDYYRFPSVSKLKPEDFDNVQSLLTNSIYLQDSEITVKGFRIYGAPWTPWFNGWGFNLPRGQSLLDKWNLIPEGIDILMTHGPPLGFRDWVPKELQRVGCVELLNTVQRRVRPKLHVFGGIHEG
;
A
#
# COMPACT_ATOMS: atom_id res chain seq x y z
N VAL A 1 -18.64 7.89 -0.80
CA VAL A 1 -19.43 6.87 -1.51
C VAL A 1 -19.83 5.87 -0.46
N ASP A 2 -21.11 5.58 -0.33
CA ASP A 2 -21.56 4.61 0.67
C ASP A 2 -21.18 3.19 0.23
N PRO A 3 -20.80 2.31 1.16
CA PRO A 3 -20.50 0.92 0.83
C PRO A 3 -21.75 0.21 0.31
N ILE A 4 -21.56 -0.69 -0.65
CA ILE A 4 -22.61 -1.57 -1.16
C ILE A 4 -22.47 -2.98 -0.55
N PRO A 5 -23.58 -3.70 -0.29
CA PRO A 5 -23.54 -5.09 0.17
C PRO A 5 -22.80 -6.04 -0.80
N TYR A 6 -22.22 -7.12 -0.28
CA TYR A 6 -21.42 -8.06 -1.08
C TYR A 6 -22.23 -8.82 -2.15
N ASP A 7 -23.52 -9.03 -1.92
CA ASP A 7 -24.45 -9.67 -2.84
C ASP A 7 -24.98 -8.74 -3.93
N THR A 8 -24.61 -7.45 -3.91
CA THR A 8 -24.97 -6.51 -4.98
C THR A 8 -24.55 -7.09 -6.33
N PRO A 9 -25.44 -7.20 -7.34
CA PRO A 9 -25.07 -7.71 -8.65
C PRO A 9 -23.97 -6.86 -9.30
N LYS A 10 -22.93 -7.49 -9.84
CA LYS A 10 -21.91 -6.79 -10.63
C LYS A 10 -22.53 -6.39 -11.98
N PRO A 11 -22.56 -5.10 -12.36
CA PRO A 11 -23.12 -4.68 -13.65
C PRO A 11 -22.41 -5.34 -14.84
N ALA A 12 -23.14 -5.53 -15.93
CA ALA A 12 -22.57 -6.05 -17.17
C ALA A 12 -21.42 -5.14 -17.66
N GLY A 13 -20.35 -5.75 -18.18
CA GLY A 13 -19.17 -5.02 -18.68
C GLY A 13 -18.31 -4.35 -17.60
N HIS A 14 -18.54 -4.62 -16.31
CA HIS A 14 -17.77 -4.04 -15.21
C HIS A 14 -16.86 -5.07 -14.51
N THR A 15 -15.79 -4.56 -13.90
CA THR A 15 -14.88 -5.31 -13.01
C THR A 15 -15.11 -4.86 -11.57
N ARG A 16 -15.16 -5.81 -10.64
CA ARG A 16 -15.30 -5.56 -9.19
C ARG A 16 -13.93 -5.64 -8.53
N PHE A 17 -13.46 -4.51 -8.04
CA PHE A 17 -12.25 -4.41 -7.23
C PHE A 17 -12.61 -4.61 -5.76
N VAL A 18 -11.89 -5.48 -5.07
CA VAL A 18 -11.93 -5.65 -3.62
C VAL A 18 -10.75 -4.86 -3.05
N CYS A 19 -11.04 -3.87 -2.21
CA CYS A 19 -10.03 -2.96 -1.66
C CYS A 19 -9.81 -3.28 -0.18
N VAL A 20 -8.57 -3.58 0.19
CA VAL A 20 -8.15 -3.90 1.57
C VAL A 20 -6.84 -3.18 1.83
N SER A 21 -6.53 -2.90 3.10
CA SER A 21 -5.29 -2.29 3.53
C SER A 21 -5.04 -2.65 4.99
N ASP A 22 -3.83 -2.43 5.48
CA ASP A 22 -3.53 -2.40 6.92
C ASP A 22 -3.96 -3.69 7.64
N THR A 23 -3.69 -4.84 7.00
CA THR A 23 -4.03 -6.14 7.59
C THR A 23 -3.06 -6.54 8.68
N HIS A 24 -1.84 -6.00 8.71
CA HIS A 24 -0.84 -6.21 9.77
C HIS A 24 -0.68 -7.69 10.17
N SER A 25 -0.57 -8.61 9.20
CA SER A 25 -0.53 -10.07 9.44
C SER A 25 -1.76 -10.71 10.13
N ARG A 26 -2.85 -9.95 10.27
CA ARG A 26 -4.16 -10.35 10.86
C ARG A 26 -5.17 -10.74 9.79
N THR A 27 -4.75 -11.54 8.81
CA THR A 27 -5.60 -12.00 7.72
C THR A 27 -6.51 -13.17 8.10
N ASP A 28 -6.19 -13.87 9.18
CA ASP A 28 -6.96 -15.01 9.68
C ASP A 28 -8.38 -14.58 10.07
N GLY A 29 -9.39 -15.19 9.45
CA GLY A 29 -10.81 -14.93 9.75
C GLY A 29 -11.43 -13.77 8.97
N ILE A 30 -10.67 -13.01 8.17
CA ILE A 30 -11.25 -11.98 7.28
C ILE A 30 -12.18 -12.66 6.26
N GLN A 31 -13.45 -12.29 6.28
CA GLN A 31 -14.44 -12.76 5.32
C GLN A 31 -14.32 -11.95 4.03
N MET A 32 -13.66 -12.54 3.03
CA MET A 32 -13.37 -11.87 1.76
C MET A 32 -14.57 -11.96 0.80
N PRO A 33 -15.05 -10.84 0.24
CA PRO A 33 -16.23 -10.84 -0.62
C PRO A 33 -15.93 -11.33 -2.03
N TYR A 34 -16.98 -11.66 -2.79
CA TYR A 34 -16.84 -11.89 -4.23
C TYR A 34 -16.31 -10.63 -4.95
N GLY A 35 -15.37 -10.84 -5.86
CA GLY A 35 -14.80 -9.81 -6.72
C GLY A 35 -13.86 -10.43 -7.75
N ASP A 36 -13.29 -9.59 -8.61
CA ASP A 36 -12.42 -10.03 -9.71
C ASP A 36 -10.94 -9.79 -9.39
N ILE A 37 -10.62 -8.61 -8.83
CA ILE A 37 -9.26 -8.15 -8.55
C ILE A 37 -9.17 -7.63 -7.11
N LEU A 38 -8.18 -8.12 -6.35
CA LEU A 38 -7.85 -7.58 -5.03
C LEU A 38 -6.81 -6.46 -5.18
N LEU A 39 -7.04 -5.35 -4.49
CA LEU A 39 -6.10 -4.25 -4.29
C LEU A 39 -5.75 -4.20 -2.80
N HIS A 40 -4.49 -4.43 -2.43
CA HIS A 40 -4.00 -4.29 -1.06
C HIS A 40 -3.05 -3.09 -0.96
N THR A 41 -3.44 -2.05 -0.19
CA THR A 41 -2.71 -0.77 -0.16
C THR A 41 -1.68 -0.65 0.97
N GLY A 42 -0.88 -1.70 1.19
CA GLY A 42 0.21 -1.67 2.17
C GLY A 42 -0.16 -2.13 3.57
N ASP A 43 0.85 -2.19 4.43
CA ASP A 43 0.79 -2.65 5.82
C ASP A 43 0.16 -4.03 5.94
N PHE A 44 0.67 -4.96 5.13
CA PHE A 44 0.26 -6.37 5.19
C PHE A 44 1.07 -7.17 6.23
N THR A 45 2.15 -6.58 6.75
CA THR A 45 2.99 -7.13 7.83
C THR A 45 3.03 -6.19 9.04
N GLU A 46 3.59 -6.64 10.18
CA GLU A 46 3.86 -5.74 11.31
C GLU A 46 5.25 -5.09 11.19
N LEU A 47 6.24 -5.79 10.65
CA LEU A 47 7.62 -5.31 10.58
C LEU A 47 8.35 -5.65 9.28
N GLY A 48 7.64 -6.22 8.29
CA GLY A 48 8.23 -6.69 7.05
C GLY A 48 9.06 -7.96 7.20
N LEU A 49 8.89 -8.75 8.26
CA LEU A 49 9.72 -9.96 8.41
C LEU A 49 9.43 -10.95 7.28
N PRO A 50 10.44 -11.64 6.72
CA PRO A 50 10.23 -12.61 5.62
C PRO A 50 9.16 -13.66 5.92
N SER A 51 9.02 -14.08 7.18
CA SER A 51 7.98 -15.00 7.64
C SER A 51 6.57 -14.41 7.55
N GLU A 52 6.40 -13.12 7.86
CA GLU A 52 5.13 -12.40 7.74
C GLU A 52 4.74 -12.24 6.27
N VAL A 53 5.71 -11.88 5.42
CA VAL A 53 5.52 -11.77 3.97
C VAL A 53 5.09 -13.12 3.39
N LYS A 54 5.72 -14.22 3.83
CA LYS A 54 5.31 -15.57 3.43
C LYS A 54 3.89 -15.88 3.90
N LYS A 55 3.55 -15.61 5.17
CA LYS A 55 2.18 -15.83 5.70
C LYS A 55 1.14 -15.07 4.88
N PHE A 56 1.41 -13.81 4.57
CA PHE A 56 0.54 -12.99 3.74
C PHE A 56 0.41 -13.55 2.33
N ASN A 57 1.52 -13.97 1.71
CA ASN A 57 1.50 -14.60 0.39
C ASN A 57 0.71 -15.92 0.36
N ASP A 58 0.84 -16.75 1.41
CA ASP A 58 0.08 -18.00 1.54
C ASP A 58 -1.43 -17.69 1.65
N TRP A 59 -1.81 -16.64 2.40
CA TRP A 59 -3.20 -16.17 2.45
C TRP A 59 -3.71 -15.71 1.09
N LEU A 60 -2.94 -14.90 0.35
CA LEU A 60 -3.30 -14.45 -1.01
C LEU A 60 -3.53 -15.63 -1.97
N GLY A 61 -2.72 -16.69 -1.85
CA GLY A 61 -2.82 -17.89 -2.68
C GLY A 61 -4.14 -18.65 -2.52
N ASN A 62 -4.81 -18.52 -1.36
CA ASN A 62 -6.10 -19.15 -1.09
C ASN A 62 -7.30 -18.33 -1.58
N LEU A 63 -7.09 -17.09 -2.06
CA LEU A 63 -8.16 -16.21 -2.50
C LEU A 63 -8.51 -16.43 -3.98
N PRO A 64 -9.81 -16.41 -4.35
CA PRO A 64 -10.26 -16.75 -5.70
C PRO A 64 -10.08 -15.64 -6.74
N TYR A 65 -9.55 -14.48 -6.35
CA TYR A 65 -9.37 -13.35 -7.26
C TYR A 65 -8.38 -13.67 -8.38
N GLU A 66 -8.67 -13.23 -9.60
CA GLU A 66 -7.83 -13.48 -10.78
C GLU A 66 -6.48 -12.78 -10.64
N TYR A 67 -6.49 -11.56 -10.11
CA TYR A 67 -5.29 -10.78 -9.81
C TYR A 67 -5.33 -10.25 -8.38
N LYS A 68 -4.15 -10.18 -7.75
CA LYS A 68 -3.94 -9.56 -6.45
C LYS A 68 -2.81 -8.55 -6.60
N ILE A 69 -3.14 -7.27 -6.49
CA ILE A 69 -2.18 -6.18 -6.65
C ILE A 69 -1.86 -5.63 -5.27
N VAL A 70 -0.57 -5.53 -4.96
CA VAL A 70 -0.08 -5.20 -3.63
C VAL A 70 0.94 -4.06 -3.74
N ILE A 71 0.84 -3.09 -2.85
CA ILE A 71 1.94 -2.15 -2.57
C ILE A 71 2.39 -2.36 -1.12
N ALA A 72 3.57 -1.87 -0.78
CA ALA A 72 4.02 -1.77 0.61
C ALA A 72 3.38 -0.56 1.33
N GLY A 73 3.37 -0.61 2.65
CA GLY A 73 3.13 0.51 3.55
C GLY A 73 4.31 0.74 4.49
N ASN A 74 4.12 1.54 5.53
CA ASN A 74 5.22 1.91 6.42
C ASN A 74 5.69 0.78 7.34
N HIS A 75 4.92 -0.31 7.50
CA HIS A 75 5.31 -1.49 8.28
C HIS A 75 6.18 -2.49 7.50
N GLU A 76 6.24 -2.40 6.18
CA GLU A 76 7.12 -3.24 5.34
C GLU A 76 8.59 -2.78 5.38
N LEU A 77 9.18 -2.69 6.58
CA LEU A 77 10.51 -2.11 6.81
C LEU A 77 11.61 -2.71 5.93
N THR A 78 11.56 -4.02 5.70
CA THR A 78 12.55 -4.77 4.89
C THR A 78 12.48 -4.49 3.39
N PHE A 79 11.39 -3.88 2.91
CA PHE A 79 11.21 -3.47 1.52
C PHE A 79 11.90 -2.11 1.28
N ASP A 80 12.00 -1.26 2.30
CA ASP A 80 12.71 0.01 2.24
C ASP A 80 14.21 -0.20 2.50
N LYS A 81 14.99 -0.25 1.42
CA LYS A 81 16.44 -0.49 1.49
C LYS A 81 17.19 0.66 2.14
N GLU A 82 16.73 1.89 2.00
CA GLU A 82 17.36 3.06 2.63
C GLU A 82 17.13 3.00 4.15
N PHE A 83 15.89 2.72 4.57
CA PHE A 83 15.55 2.51 5.97
C PHE A 83 16.38 1.39 6.59
N MET A 84 16.49 0.22 5.94
CA MET A 84 17.29 -0.89 6.44
C MET A 84 18.77 -0.53 6.55
N ALA A 85 19.32 0.20 5.57
CA ALA A 85 20.72 0.63 5.59
C ALA A 85 21.03 1.65 6.70
N ASP A 86 20.05 2.45 7.09
CA ASP A 86 20.18 3.41 8.20
C ASP A 86 19.92 2.76 9.56
N LEU A 87 18.95 1.85 9.65
CA LEU A 87 18.64 1.11 10.88
C LEU A 87 19.86 0.34 11.40
N VAL A 88 20.67 -0.26 10.50
CA VAL A 88 21.88 -0.99 10.89
C VAL A 88 23.02 -0.06 11.37
N LYS A 89 22.97 1.23 11.03
CA LYS A 89 23.95 2.24 11.46
C LYS A 89 23.51 2.99 12.73
N GLN A 90 22.21 3.00 13.01
CA GLN A 90 21.59 3.73 14.11
C GLN A 90 21.14 2.80 15.24
N ASP A 91 20.28 3.31 16.13
CA ASP A 91 19.88 2.72 17.40
C ASP A 91 19.13 1.37 17.22
N TYR A 92 19.92 0.29 17.16
CA TYR A 92 19.52 -1.11 16.96
C TYR A 92 18.32 -1.58 17.82
N TYR A 93 18.11 -0.94 18.97
CA TYR A 93 17.15 -1.39 19.98
C TYR A 93 15.70 -1.06 19.65
N ARG A 94 15.41 -0.15 18.70
CA ARG A 94 14.03 0.22 18.37
C ARG A 94 13.26 -0.90 17.67
N PHE A 95 13.91 -1.64 16.77
CA PHE A 95 13.31 -2.74 16.00
C PHE A 95 14.17 -4.01 16.10
N PRO A 96 14.28 -4.63 17.30
CA PRO A 96 15.29 -5.64 17.58
C PRO A 96 15.12 -6.92 16.73
N SER A 97 13.91 -7.23 16.26
CA SER A 97 13.67 -8.36 15.36
C SER A 97 14.17 -8.09 13.94
N VAL A 98 13.98 -6.86 13.44
CA VAL A 98 14.40 -6.44 12.10
C VAL A 98 15.90 -6.25 12.04
N SER A 99 16.49 -5.64 13.08
CA SER A 99 17.93 -5.40 13.14
C SER A 99 18.77 -6.68 13.26
N LYS A 100 18.15 -7.84 13.56
CA LYS A 100 18.81 -9.16 13.55
C LYS A 100 18.92 -9.76 12.15
N LEU A 101 18.17 -9.25 11.17
CA LEU A 101 18.20 -9.75 9.81
C LEU A 101 19.55 -9.39 9.17
N LYS A 102 20.09 -10.34 8.42
CA LYS A 102 21.24 -10.11 7.56
C LYS A 102 20.76 -9.66 6.17
N PRO A 103 21.59 -8.96 5.38
CA PRO A 103 21.23 -8.53 4.02
C PRO A 103 20.60 -9.65 3.18
N GLU A 104 21.16 -10.85 3.23
CA GLU A 104 20.65 -12.01 2.50
C GLU A 104 19.22 -12.44 2.89
N ASP A 105 18.76 -12.10 4.11
CA ASP A 105 17.41 -12.45 4.58
C ASP A 105 16.34 -11.55 3.95
N PHE A 106 16.70 -10.34 3.49
CA PHE A 106 15.73 -9.36 3.00
C PHE A 106 16.03 -8.77 1.62
N ASP A 107 17.19 -9.02 1.02
CA ASP A 107 17.58 -8.47 -0.30
C ASP A 107 16.48 -8.67 -1.35
N ASN A 108 15.88 -9.87 -1.38
CA ASN A 108 14.81 -10.23 -2.31
C ASN A 108 13.45 -10.48 -1.62
N VAL A 109 13.15 -9.81 -0.50
CA VAL A 109 11.92 -10.07 0.28
C VAL A 109 10.63 -9.95 -0.55
N GLN A 110 10.57 -9.00 -1.49
CA GLN A 110 9.43 -8.83 -2.40
C GLN A 110 9.16 -10.06 -3.27
N SER A 111 10.18 -10.88 -3.57
CA SER A 111 10.04 -12.08 -4.40
C SER A 111 9.26 -13.21 -3.70
N LEU A 112 9.08 -13.12 -2.39
CA LEU A 112 8.24 -14.03 -1.61
C LEU A 112 6.74 -13.85 -1.92
N LEU A 113 6.35 -12.72 -2.52
CA LEU A 113 4.96 -12.41 -2.89
C LEU A 113 4.55 -13.06 -4.23
N THR A 114 4.78 -14.37 -4.38
CA THR A 114 4.55 -15.12 -5.63
C THR A 114 3.09 -15.17 -6.09
N ASN A 115 2.13 -14.95 -5.20
CA ASN A 115 0.69 -14.93 -5.50
C ASN A 115 0.16 -13.51 -5.79
N SER A 116 1.05 -12.53 -6.01
CA SER A 116 0.66 -11.14 -6.25
C SER A 116 1.45 -10.50 -7.39
N ILE A 117 0.92 -9.37 -7.87
CA ILE A 117 1.66 -8.38 -8.64
C ILE A 117 2.02 -7.27 -7.66
N TYR A 118 3.29 -7.23 -7.24
CA TYR A 118 3.80 -6.19 -6.37
C TYR A 118 4.18 -4.94 -7.17
N LEU A 119 3.68 -3.77 -6.74
CA LEU A 119 3.99 -2.47 -7.33
C LEU A 119 4.76 -1.59 -6.32
N GLN A 120 5.79 -0.92 -6.80
CA GLN A 120 6.54 0.10 -6.07
C GLN A 120 7.08 1.11 -7.08
N ASP A 121 6.49 2.30 -7.09
CA ASP A 121 6.76 3.34 -8.07
C ASP A 121 6.61 2.83 -9.53
N SER A 122 5.67 1.90 -9.74
CA SER A 122 5.49 1.17 -11.00
C SER A 122 4.02 0.96 -11.35
N GLU A 123 3.74 0.59 -12.60
CA GLU A 123 2.40 0.27 -13.09
C GLU A 123 2.28 -1.13 -13.68
N ILE A 124 1.02 -1.57 -13.78
CA ILE A 124 0.62 -2.75 -14.53
C ILE A 124 -0.69 -2.47 -15.28
N THR A 125 -0.88 -3.14 -16.41
CA THR A 125 -2.18 -3.18 -17.09
C THR A 125 -2.81 -4.56 -16.93
N VAL A 126 -3.96 -4.65 -16.27
CA VAL A 126 -4.73 -5.89 -16.12
C VAL A 126 -6.17 -5.67 -16.53
N LYS A 127 -6.72 -6.58 -17.35
CA LYS A 127 -8.08 -6.48 -17.91
C LYS A 127 -8.39 -5.11 -18.55
N GLY A 128 -7.38 -4.45 -19.10
CA GLY A 128 -7.48 -3.12 -19.73
C GLY A 128 -7.41 -1.92 -18.76
N PHE A 129 -7.30 -2.14 -17.45
CA PHE A 129 -7.12 -1.08 -16.45
C PHE A 129 -5.64 -0.82 -16.23
N ARG A 130 -5.22 0.44 -16.34
CA ARG A 130 -3.87 0.87 -15.92
C ARG A 130 -3.87 1.19 -14.43
N ILE A 131 -3.01 0.50 -13.69
CA ILE A 131 -2.94 0.57 -12.23
C ILE A 131 -1.53 0.93 -11.81
N TYR A 132 -1.37 2.04 -11.09
CA TYR A 132 -0.07 2.51 -10.58
C TYR A 132 -0.04 2.40 -9.05
N GLY A 133 1.08 1.95 -8.49
CA GLY A 133 1.24 1.75 -7.05
C GLY A 133 2.52 2.36 -6.48
N ALA A 134 2.41 3.07 -5.36
CA ALA A 134 3.56 3.63 -4.64
C ALA A 134 3.37 3.66 -3.11
N PRO A 135 4.40 3.34 -2.30
CA PRO A 135 4.25 3.17 -0.85
C PRO A 135 4.44 4.47 -0.03
N TRP A 136 4.94 5.54 -0.65
CA TRP A 136 5.45 6.71 0.07
C TRP A 136 4.38 7.44 0.87
N THR A 137 4.73 7.85 2.09
CA THR A 137 3.88 8.64 2.98
C THR A 137 4.62 9.83 3.57
N PRO A 138 3.92 10.94 3.87
CA PRO A 138 4.53 12.03 4.62
C PRO A 138 4.93 11.55 6.01
N TRP A 139 6.16 11.84 6.42
CA TRP A 139 6.80 11.29 7.62
C TRP A 139 5.87 11.15 8.83
N PHE A 140 5.80 9.92 9.34
CA PHE A 140 5.12 9.55 10.58
C PHE A 140 6.01 8.61 11.42
N ASN A 141 6.47 9.09 12.58
CA ASN A 141 7.10 8.27 13.62
C ASN A 141 8.35 7.44 13.24
N GLY A 142 8.97 7.67 12.08
CA GLY A 142 10.23 6.99 11.71
C GLY A 142 10.02 5.52 11.33
N TRP A 143 8.96 5.26 10.57
CA TRP A 143 8.72 3.98 9.89
C TRP A 143 9.25 4.01 8.45
N GLY A 144 9.16 2.88 7.73
CA GLY A 144 9.62 2.77 6.34
C GLY A 144 8.79 3.64 5.38
N PHE A 145 9.34 3.92 4.21
CA PHE A 145 8.70 4.66 3.11
C PHE A 145 8.19 6.06 3.51
N ASN A 146 8.82 6.67 4.50
CA ASN A 146 8.53 8.03 4.93
C ASN A 146 9.43 9.03 4.22
N LEU A 147 8.83 10.06 3.64
CA LEU A 147 9.56 11.20 3.07
C LEU A 147 9.09 12.53 3.66
N PRO A 148 9.95 13.56 3.69
CA PRO A 148 9.54 14.91 4.02
C PRO A 148 8.41 15.39 3.09
N ARG A 149 7.48 16.18 3.65
CA ARG A 149 6.44 16.86 2.86
C ARG A 149 7.07 17.83 1.85
N GLY A 150 6.34 18.16 0.79
CA GLY A 150 6.82 19.04 -0.28
C GLY A 150 7.56 18.27 -1.38
N GLN A 151 8.74 18.77 -1.78
CA GLN A 151 9.41 18.31 -3.00
C GLN A 151 9.74 16.82 -3.01
N SER A 152 10.18 16.25 -1.87
CA SER A 152 10.55 14.83 -1.81
C SER A 152 9.39 13.89 -2.17
N LEU A 153 8.19 14.19 -1.69
CA LEU A 153 6.98 13.46 -2.08
C LEU A 153 6.53 13.81 -3.49
N LEU A 154 6.61 15.09 -3.88
CA LEU A 154 6.25 15.52 -5.24
C LEU A 154 7.09 14.80 -6.30
N ASP A 155 8.38 14.57 -6.05
CA ASP A 155 9.27 13.84 -6.94
C ASP A 155 8.75 12.42 -7.20
N LYS A 156 8.24 11.74 -6.17
CA LYS A 156 7.58 10.44 -6.30
C LYS A 156 6.26 10.55 -7.07
N TRP A 157 5.44 11.55 -6.75
CA TRP A 157 4.15 11.74 -7.42
C TRP A 157 4.28 12.16 -8.89
N ASN A 158 5.40 12.77 -9.27
CA ASN A 158 5.71 13.09 -10.67
C ASN A 158 5.97 11.84 -11.52
N LEU A 159 6.32 10.70 -10.91
CA LEU A 159 6.48 9.43 -11.62
C LEU A 159 5.14 8.82 -12.08
N ILE A 160 4.03 9.21 -11.46
CA ILE A 160 2.70 8.69 -11.80
C ILE A 160 2.33 9.17 -13.23
N PRO A 161 2.15 8.26 -14.20
CA PRO A 161 1.79 8.63 -15.57
C PRO A 161 0.39 9.26 -15.65
N GLU A 162 0.13 10.02 -16.71
CA GLU A 162 -1.24 10.38 -17.08
C GLU A 162 -2.00 9.15 -17.65
N GLY A 163 -3.33 9.17 -17.51
CA GLY A 163 -4.19 8.09 -18.01
C GLY A 163 -4.18 6.81 -17.17
N ILE A 164 -3.75 6.89 -15.90
CA ILE A 164 -3.95 5.82 -14.93
C ILE A 164 -5.43 5.75 -14.56
N ASP A 165 -6.03 4.56 -14.61
CA ASP A 165 -7.42 4.36 -14.17
C ASP A 165 -7.51 4.26 -12.65
N ILE A 166 -6.56 3.56 -12.03
CA ILE A 166 -6.54 3.26 -10.59
C ILE A 166 -5.17 3.61 -10.00
N LEU A 167 -5.18 4.51 -9.02
CA LEU A 167 -3.99 4.83 -8.23
C LEU A 167 -4.07 4.11 -6.88
N MET A 168 -2.96 3.47 -6.49
CA MET A 168 -2.77 2.88 -5.17
C MET A 168 -1.64 3.63 -4.47
N THR A 169 -1.94 4.25 -3.33
CA THR A 169 -0.92 4.76 -2.41
C THR A 169 -1.17 4.21 -1.02
N HIS A 170 -0.15 4.11 -0.18
CA HIS A 170 -0.38 3.63 1.18
C HIS A 170 -1.19 4.65 2.00
N GLY A 171 -0.76 5.91 2.02
CA GLY A 171 -1.45 6.99 2.73
C GLY A 171 -2.38 7.84 1.86
N PRO A 172 -3.25 8.66 2.49
CA PRO A 172 -4.27 9.46 1.81
C PRO A 172 -3.73 10.76 1.18
N PRO A 173 -4.39 11.28 0.13
CA PRO A 173 -4.24 12.68 -0.27
C PRO A 173 -4.93 13.60 0.74
N LEU A 174 -4.48 14.86 0.83
CA LEU A 174 -5.06 15.85 1.75
C LEU A 174 -6.59 15.96 1.58
N GLY A 175 -7.31 15.98 2.70
CA GLY A 175 -8.74 16.28 2.76
C GLY A 175 -9.67 15.11 2.42
N PHE A 176 -9.14 13.99 1.94
CA PHE A 176 -9.91 12.79 1.68
C PHE A 176 -9.49 11.70 2.65
N ARG A 177 -10.35 11.43 3.63
CA ARG A 177 -10.19 10.29 4.54
C ARG A 177 -8.80 10.29 5.24
N ASP A 178 -8.42 11.46 5.74
CA ASP A 178 -7.12 11.77 6.32
C ASP A 178 -7.20 12.56 7.65
N TRP A 179 -8.36 12.53 8.31
CA TRP A 179 -8.54 13.21 9.60
C TRP A 179 -8.16 12.26 10.74
N VAL A 180 -7.25 12.69 11.60
CA VAL A 180 -6.83 11.94 12.79
C VAL A 180 -7.47 12.59 14.03
N PRO A 181 -8.55 12.03 14.61
CA PRO A 181 -9.29 12.67 15.70
C PRO A 181 -8.45 12.91 16.95
N LYS A 182 -7.53 11.99 17.28
CA LYS A 182 -6.67 12.09 18.47
C LYS A 182 -5.71 13.27 18.39
N GLU A 183 -5.30 13.64 17.18
CA GLU A 183 -4.36 14.72 16.92
C GLU A 183 -5.05 16.01 16.46
N LEU A 184 -6.36 15.96 16.21
CA LEU A 184 -7.18 17.07 15.69
C LEU A 184 -6.58 17.71 14.43
N GLN A 185 -6.00 16.89 13.55
CA GLN A 185 -5.34 17.36 12.34
C GLN A 185 -5.60 16.50 11.11
N ARG A 186 -5.35 17.09 9.95
CA ARG A 186 -5.31 16.42 8.64
C ARG A 186 -3.88 16.00 8.35
N VAL A 187 -3.69 14.76 7.94
CA VAL A 187 -2.35 14.20 7.70
C VAL A 187 -2.09 13.81 6.25
N GLY A 188 -3.07 13.96 5.35
CA GLY A 188 -2.91 13.62 3.94
C GLY A 188 -1.88 14.48 3.23
N CYS A 189 -1.37 14.00 2.10
CA CYS A 189 -0.35 14.70 1.31
C CYS A 189 -0.98 15.75 0.38
N VAL A 190 -0.53 17.00 0.48
CA VAL A 190 -0.99 18.14 -0.34
C VAL A 190 -0.59 17.95 -1.79
N GLU A 191 0.65 17.52 -2.03
CA GLU A 191 1.21 17.29 -3.36
C GLU A 191 0.43 16.17 -4.06
N LEU A 192 0.14 15.08 -3.35
CA LEU A 192 -0.65 13.96 -3.87
C LEU A 192 -2.07 14.40 -4.26
N LEU A 193 -2.74 15.21 -3.43
CA LEU A 193 -4.05 15.77 -3.76
C LEU A 193 -4.00 16.57 -5.07
N ASN A 194 -3.03 17.47 -5.20
CA ASN A 194 -2.86 18.28 -6.40
C ASN A 194 -2.58 17.42 -7.63
N THR A 195 -1.71 16.40 -7.51
CA THR A 195 -1.42 15.44 -8.57
C THR A 195 -2.67 14.69 -9.01
N VAL A 196 -3.44 14.16 -8.07
CA VAL A 196 -4.67 13.39 -8.33
C VAL A 196 -5.73 14.26 -8.99
N GLN A 197 -6.01 15.46 -8.46
CA GLN A 197 -7.11 16.27 -8.96
C GLN A 197 -6.80 17.05 -10.24
N ARG A 198 -5.53 17.46 -10.44
CA ARG A 198 -5.18 18.40 -11.52
C ARG A 198 -4.46 17.75 -12.69
N ARG A 199 -3.73 16.65 -12.47
CA ARG A 199 -2.89 16.02 -13.50
C ARG A 199 -3.36 14.61 -13.87
N VAL A 200 -3.29 13.68 -12.92
CA VAL A 200 -3.51 12.25 -13.21
C VAL A 200 -4.99 11.91 -13.38
N ARG A 201 -5.84 12.45 -12.49
CA ARG A 201 -7.30 12.29 -12.49
C ARG A 201 -7.76 10.83 -12.65
N PRO A 202 -7.27 9.90 -11.80
CA PRO A 202 -7.70 8.51 -11.86
C PRO A 202 -9.19 8.38 -11.53
N LYS A 203 -9.83 7.33 -12.04
CA LYS A 203 -11.23 7.02 -11.70
C LYS A 203 -11.37 6.57 -10.25
N LEU A 204 -10.33 5.92 -9.74
CA LEU A 204 -10.26 5.41 -8.37
C LEU A 204 -8.88 5.69 -7.78
N HIS A 205 -8.83 6.20 -6.56
CA HIS A 205 -7.63 6.28 -5.74
C HIS A 205 -7.90 5.51 -4.45
N VAL A 206 -7.18 4.41 -4.26
CA VAL A 206 -7.30 3.53 -3.07
C VAL A 206 -6.08 3.75 -2.18
N PHE A 207 -6.32 3.82 -0.88
CA PHE A 207 -5.31 3.99 0.15
C PHE A 207 -5.84 3.52 1.51
N GLY A 208 -4.92 3.41 2.47
CA GLY A 208 -5.18 3.12 3.88
C GLY A 208 -4.30 4.00 4.79
N GLY A 209 -3.60 3.37 5.73
CA GLY A 209 -2.67 4.02 6.68
C GLY A 209 -3.36 4.78 7.81
N ILE A 210 -4.42 5.55 7.51
CA ILE A 210 -5.22 6.27 8.52
C ILE A 210 -6.49 5.48 8.81
N HIS A 211 -6.51 4.78 9.95
CA HIS A 211 -7.56 3.82 10.28
C HIS A 211 -8.86 4.49 10.73
N GLU A 212 -8.79 5.71 11.24
CA GLU A 212 -9.93 6.40 11.85
C GLU A 212 -10.94 6.93 10.84
N GLY A 213 -10.52 7.23 9.62
CA GLY A 213 -11.42 7.93 8.73
C GLY A 213 -10.81 8.32 7.43
#